data_AF-A0A931PF96-F1
#
_entry.id   AF-A0A931PF96-F1
#
_cell.length_a   1.000
_cell.length_b   1.000
_cell.length_c   1.000
_cell.angle_alpha   90.00
_cell.angle_beta   90.00
_cell.angle_gamma   90.00
#
_symmetry.space_group_name_H-M   'P 1'
#
loop_
_entity.id
_entity.type
_entity.pdbx_description
1 polymer ?
#
loop_
_entity_poly.entity_id
_entity_poly.type
_entity_poly.pdbx_seq_one_letter_code
_entity_poly.pdbx_strand_id
1 'polypeptide(L)'
;MRNRTPAVVVLLGCAIVTALTGCGGAASPAETVTSTVTVTPTVTPTPAPALPSDQPSRETSDPAASESGDSVADQVLTAKNSKALAAILKAPDYCDEKIAAFATTYAGRTIEFDGSIMAMDPHGDYKTRYDILIAPGDRGPNSTIGPAFKYENVNVFDLNLTGANIPDAVGVGDRLHLVAIVGEMNRDQCLFFLQPVSTEVR
;
A
#
# COMPACT_ATOMS: atom_id res chain seq x y z
N MET A 1 -24.54 -50.11 -15.17
CA MET A 1 -25.11 -49.88 -13.82
C MET A 1 -25.31 -48.38 -13.66
N ARG A 2 -26.58 -47.94 -13.63
CA ARG A 2 -26.98 -46.53 -13.41
C ARG A 2 -27.00 -46.30 -11.91
N ASN A 3 -26.31 -45.29 -11.40
CA ASN A 3 -26.67 -44.64 -10.14
C ASN A 3 -26.65 -43.13 -10.34
N ARG A 4 -27.84 -42.55 -10.43
CA ARG A 4 -28.10 -41.12 -10.46
C ARG A 4 -28.14 -40.63 -9.01
N THR A 5 -27.32 -39.64 -8.68
CA THR A 5 -27.41 -38.85 -7.45
C THR A 5 -28.65 -37.93 -7.53
N PRO A 6 -29.50 -37.85 -6.48
CA PRO A 6 -30.58 -36.89 -6.45
C PRO A 6 -30.11 -35.52 -5.97
N ALA A 7 -30.55 -34.48 -6.67
CA ALA A 7 -30.48 -33.09 -6.25
C ALA A 7 -31.38 -32.87 -5.03
N VAL A 8 -30.83 -32.25 -3.98
CA VAL A 8 -31.61 -31.73 -2.86
C VAL A 8 -31.80 -30.24 -3.07
N VAL A 9 -33.01 -29.86 -3.45
CA VAL A 9 -33.50 -28.48 -3.45
C VAL A 9 -33.95 -28.16 -2.03
N VAL A 10 -33.26 -27.24 -1.35
CA VAL A 10 -33.75 -26.62 -0.11
C VAL A 10 -34.26 -25.24 -0.46
N LEU A 11 -35.57 -25.13 -0.68
CA LEU A 11 -36.30 -23.87 -0.65
C LEU A 11 -36.88 -23.74 0.75
N LEU A 12 -36.32 -22.83 1.55
CA LEU A 12 -36.98 -22.37 2.77
C LEU A 12 -37.10 -20.85 2.69
N GLY A 13 -38.35 -20.41 2.49
CA GLY A 13 -38.76 -19.02 2.58
C GLY A 13 -39.13 -18.61 4.01
N CYS A 14 -39.72 -17.41 4.08
CA CYS A 14 -40.19 -16.65 5.25
C CYS A 14 -39.06 -15.90 5.99
N ALA A 15 -39.19 -14.61 6.34
CA ALA A 15 -40.32 -13.69 6.28
C ALA A 15 -39.80 -12.25 6.28
N ILE A 16 -40.54 -11.39 5.58
CA ILE A 16 -40.40 -9.94 5.58
C ILE A 16 -41.02 -9.42 6.88
N VAL A 17 -40.27 -8.64 7.68
CA VAL A 17 -40.82 -7.91 8.82
C VAL A 17 -40.42 -6.44 8.74
N THR A 18 -41.41 -5.67 8.27
CA THR A 18 -41.81 -4.28 8.53
C THR A 18 -40.82 -3.27 9.13
N ALA A 19 -40.67 -2.18 8.38
CA ALA A 19 -40.12 -0.89 8.77
C ALA A 19 -40.86 -0.25 9.96
N LEU A 20 -40.09 0.35 10.88
CA LEU A 20 -40.57 1.27 11.90
C LEU A 20 -40.14 2.69 11.53
N THR A 21 -41.15 3.52 11.26
CA THR A 21 -41.12 4.96 11.13
C THR A 21 -40.75 5.59 12.47
N GLY A 22 -39.69 6.42 12.48
CA GLY A 22 -39.32 7.27 13.60
C GLY A 22 -38.91 8.65 13.09
N CYS A 23 -39.87 9.58 13.10
CA CYS A 23 -39.68 11.00 12.80
C CYS A 23 -39.38 11.72 14.12
N GLY A 24 -38.40 12.63 14.13
CA GLY A 24 -38.27 13.65 15.18
C GLY A 24 -36.87 13.83 15.74
N GLY A 25 -36.40 15.08 15.75
CA GLY A 25 -35.15 15.51 16.39
C GLY A 25 -34.34 16.43 15.49
N ALA A 26 -34.85 17.61 15.16
CA ALA A 26 -34.51 18.86 15.85
C ALA A 26 -33.10 19.36 15.50
N ALA A 27 -33.08 20.29 14.54
CA ALA A 27 -31.95 21.15 14.25
C ALA A 27 -31.64 22.08 15.43
N SER A 28 -30.36 22.31 15.69
CA SER A 28 -29.86 23.45 16.46
C SER A 28 -28.44 23.82 15.98
N PRO A 29 -28.01 25.09 16.12
CA PRO A 29 -27.32 25.82 15.07
C PRO A 29 -25.79 25.69 15.08
N ALA A 30 -25.21 26.05 13.94
CA ALA A 30 -23.79 26.30 13.74
C ALA A 30 -23.35 27.55 14.52
N GLU A 31 -22.44 27.36 15.48
CA GLU A 31 -21.64 28.44 16.07
C GLU A 31 -20.41 28.64 15.19
N THR A 32 -20.39 29.75 14.45
CA THR A 32 -19.22 30.22 13.68
C THR A 32 -18.35 31.06 14.60
N VAL A 33 -17.20 30.54 15.03
CA VAL A 33 -16.19 31.32 15.73
C VAL A 33 -15.08 31.70 14.75
N THR A 34 -15.09 32.97 14.35
CA THR A 34 -14.11 33.62 13.49
C THR A 34 -12.71 33.56 14.10
N SER A 35 -11.79 32.89 13.40
CA SER A 35 -10.36 32.89 13.70
C SER A 35 -9.74 34.25 13.37
N THR A 36 -9.08 34.88 14.35
CA THR A 36 -8.18 36.02 14.13
C THR A 36 -6.75 35.54 14.30
N VAL A 37 -6.05 35.31 13.18
CA VAL A 37 -4.60 35.15 13.14
C VAL A 37 -4.01 36.47 12.66
N THR A 38 -3.24 37.15 13.52
CA THR A 38 -2.42 38.29 13.13
C THR A 38 -0.96 37.91 13.22
N VAL A 39 -0.28 38.17 12.11
CA VAL A 39 1.06 37.77 11.71
C VAL A 39 2.13 38.58 12.45
N THR A 40 3.15 37.91 12.97
CA THR A 40 4.44 38.52 13.36
C THR A 40 5.36 38.54 12.14
N PRO A 41 6.01 39.67 11.82
CA PRO A 41 7.25 39.58 11.06
C PRO A 41 8.38 40.40 11.69
N THR A 42 9.60 40.08 11.23
CA THR A 42 10.78 40.98 11.07
C THR A 42 11.92 40.70 12.08
N VAL A 43 12.86 39.81 11.74
CA VAL A 43 14.27 40.03 11.25
C VAL A 43 15.14 40.89 12.18
N THR A 44 16.40 40.59 12.52
CA THR A 44 17.62 40.57 11.66
C THR A 44 18.87 40.33 12.59
N PRO A 45 20.14 40.54 12.18
CA PRO A 45 21.16 39.56 11.79
C PRO A 45 22.32 39.33 12.81
N THR A 46 23.08 38.28 12.55
CA THR A 46 24.47 38.04 13.05
C THR A 46 25.48 38.85 12.22
N PRO A 47 26.49 39.47 12.87
CA PRO A 47 27.91 39.27 12.49
C PRO A 47 28.80 39.24 13.77
N ALA A 48 30.06 38.79 13.86
CA ALA A 48 31.25 38.84 13.01
C ALA A 48 32.39 37.99 13.72
N PRO A 49 33.71 38.07 13.41
CA PRO A 49 34.48 36.90 12.95
C PRO A 49 35.84 36.60 13.66
N ALA A 50 36.51 35.52 13.19
CA ALA A 50 37.98 35.27 13.16
C ALA A 50 38.66 34.84 14.49
N LEU A 51 39.74 34.04 14.58
CA LEU A 51 40.91 33.70 13.73
C LEU A 51 41.56 32.36 14.26
N PRO A 52 42.69 31.85 13.70
CA PRO A 52 43.02 30.43 13.48
C PRO A 52 44.03 29.85 14.49
N SER A 53 44.28 28.54 14.39
CA SER A 53 45.54 27.92 14.81
C SER A 53 45.93 26.78 13.87
N ASP A 54 47.17 26.87 13.40
CA ASP A 54 47.87 25.98 12.48
C ASP A 54 48.34 24.65 13.12
N GLN A 55 48.67 23.73 12.21
CA GLN A 55 49.73 22.70 12.28
C GLN A 55 49.40 21.25 12.72
N PRO A 56 50.18 20.25 12.23
CA PRO A 56 49.62 19.14 11.46
C PRO A 56 50.02 17.76 12.02
N SER A 57 49.16 16.77 11.84
CA SER A 57 49.56 15.36 11.99
C SER A 57 49.31 14.63 10.69
N ARG A 58 50.40 14.27 10.01
CA ARG A 58 50.38 13.20 9.03
C ARG A 58 50.14 11.91 9.79
N GLU A 59 49.02 11.26 9.53
CA GLU A 59 48.93 9.81 9.68
C GLU A 59 48.62 9.21 8.32
N THR A 60 49.60 8.48 7.82
CA THR A 60 49.50 7.52 6.74
C THR A 60 48.37 6.55 7.09
N SER A 61 47.27 6.65 6.36
CA SER A 61 46.27 5.58 6.28
C SER A 61 46.21 5.14 4.83
N ASP A 62 46.66 3.92 4.61
CA ASP A 62 46.47 3.08 3.44
C ASP A 62 45.06 3.27 2.84
N PRO A 63 44.86 3.33 1.51
CA PRO A 63 43.53 3.39 0.93
C PRO A 63 42.88 2.02 1.09
N ALA A 64 42.25 1.81 2.24
CA ALA A 64 41.18 0.83 2.37
C ALA A 64 40.17 1.16 1.27
N ALA A 65 40.02 0.23 0.33
CA ALA A 65 39.04 0.29 -0.72
C ALA A 65 37.71 0.77 -0.14
N SER A 66 37.20 1.88 -0.68
CA SER A 66 35.82 2.29 -0.48
C SER A 66 34.93 1.17 -1.03
N GLU A 67 34.54 0.23 -0.16
CA GLU A 67 33.26 -0.41 -0.34
C GLU A 67 32.22 0.69 -0.16
N SER A 68 31.59 1.06 -1.28
CA SER A 68 30.41 1.92 -1.30
C SER A 68 29.32 1.24 -0.45
N GLY A 69 29.30 1.57 0.84
CA GLY A 69 28.24 1.23 1.76
C GLY A 69 27.00 2.04 1.43
N ASP A 70 26.30 1.65 0.36
CA ASP A 70 24.88 1.90 0.28
C ASP A 70 24.22 0.91 1.24
N SER A 71 23.66 1.42 2.33
CA SER A 71 23.11 0.61 3.41
C SER A 71 22.07 -0.37 2.85
N VAL A 72 22.32 -1.69 2.99
CA VAL A 72 21.38 -2.76 2.59
C VAL A 72 19.98 -2.57 3.20
N ALA A 73 19.87 -1.75 4.25
CA ALA A 73 18.62 -1.33 4.89
C ALA A 73 17.71 -0.44 4.00
N ASP A 74 18.27 0.31 3.04
CA ASP A 74 17.50 1.29 2.25
C ASP A 74 17.22 0.82 0.81
N GLN A 75 17.81 -0.29 0.39
CA GLN A 75 17.58 -0.85 -0.94
C GLN A 75 16.13 -1.32 -1.12
N VAL A 76 15.55 -1.00 -2.28
CA VAL A 76 14.26 -1.54 -2.77
C VAL A 76 14.39 -3.04 -3.04
N LEU A 77 13.49 -3.82 -2.45
CA LEU A 77 13.46 -5.27 -2.59
C LEU A 77 12.69 -5.66 -3.85
N THR A 78 13.32 -6.44 -4.71
CA THR A 78 12.75 -7.01 -5.92
C THR A 78 12.79 -8.54 -5.86
N ALA A 79 12.04 -9.22 -6.72
CA ALA A 79 12.15 -10.68 -6.85
C ALA A 79 13.56 -11.15 -7.29
N LYS A 80 14.39 -10.26 -7.84
CA LYS A 80 15.76 -10.57 -8.27
C LYS A 80 16.75 -10.53 -7.10
N ASN A 81 16.63 -9.56 -6.19
CA ASN A 81 17.57 -9.37 -5.07
C ASN A 81 17.05 -9.94 -3.73
N SER A 82 15.76 -10.26 -3.60
CA SER A 82 15.15 -10.81 -2.38
C SER A 82 14.50 -12.17 -2.64
N LYS A 83 15.15 -13.23 -2.15
CA LYS A 83 14.60 -14.59 -2.18
C LYS A 83 13.28 -14.70 -1.41
N ALA A 84 13.14 -13.94 -0.32
CA ALA A 84 11.93 -13.95 0.50
C ALA A 84 10.74 -13.35 -0.26
N LEU A 85 10.95 -12.21 -0.95
CA LEU A 85 9.92 -11.60 -1.80
C LEU A 85 9.57 -12.53 -2.97
N ALA A 86 10.59 -13.06 -3.66
CA ALA A 86 10.38 -13.99 -4.77
C ALA A 86 9.56 -15.24 -4.36
N ALA A 87 9.73 -15.72 -3.13
CA ALA A 87 8.99 -16.86 -2.60
C ALA A 87 7.51 -16.49 -2.35
N ILE A 88 7.22 -15.38 -1.67
CA ILE A 88 5.82 -15.02 -1.37
C ILE A 88 5.04 -14.67 -2.63
N LEU A 89 5.66 -14.06 -3.65
CA LEU A 89 5.00 -13.73 -4.92
C LEU A 89 4.56 -14.98 -5.71
N LYS A 90 5.08 -16.16 -5.35
CA LYS A 90 4.77 -17.45 -5.98
C LYS A 90 4.11 -18.44 -5.03
N ALA A 91 3.75 -18.02 -3.81
CA ALA A 91 3.12 -18.90 -2.84
C ALA A 91 1.81 -19.48 -3.40
N PRO A 92 1.55 -20.79 -3.29
CA PRO A 92 0.31 -21.37 -3.80
C PRO A 92 -0.91 -21.04 -2.92
N ASP A 93 -0.68 -20.69 -1.66
CA ASP A 93 -1.70 -20.25 -0.71
C ASP A 93 -1.47 -18.77 -0.38
N TYR A 94 -2.51 -17.95 -0.55
CA TYR A 94 -2.47 -16.50 -0.32
C TYR A 94 -2.48 -16.13 1.17
N CYS A 95 -2.77 -17.10 2.06
CA CYS A 95 -2.75 -16.93 3.51
C CYS A 95 -1.63 -17.71 4.21
N ASP A 96 -0.63 -18.18 3.45
CA ASP A 96 0.52 -18.93 3.98
C ASP A 96 1.25 -18.17 5.10
N GLU A 97 1.70 -18.89 6.13
CA GLU A 97 2.46 -18.33 7.26
C GLU A 97 3.69 -17.53 6.83
N LYS A 98 4.32 -17.88 5.70
CA LYS A 98 5.50 -17.21 5.17
C LYS A 98 5.18 -15.80 4.67
N ILE A 99 3.93 -15.57 4.24
CA ILE A 99 3.46 -14.25 3.84
C ILE A 99 3.38 -13.34 5.06
N ALA A 100 2.78 -13.82 6.16
CA ALA A 100 2.72 -13.07 7.42
C ALA A 100 4.12 -12.83 8.02
N ALA A 101 5.00 -13.83 7.94
CA ALA A 101 6.39 -13.69 8.37
C ALA A 101 7.15 -12.66 7.53
N PHE A 102 6.91 -12.61 6.22
CA PHE A 102 7.48 -11.60 5.34
C PHE A 102 7.00 -10.20 5.71
N ALA A 103 5.69 -10.00 5.85
CA ALA A 103 5.12 -8.70 6.24
C ALA A 103 5.73 -8.19 7.55
N THR A 104 5.87 -9.06 8.56
CA THR A 104 6.48 -8.72 9.85
C THR A 104 7.97 -8.36 9.71
N THR A 105 8.72 -9.17 8.97
CA THR A 105 10.18 -9.00 8.85
C THR A 105 10.57 -7.76 8.04
N TYR A 106 9.78 -7.44 7.02
CA TYR A 106 10.07 -6.37 6.07
C TYR A 106 9.13 -5.17 6.22
N ALA A 107 8.39 -5.06 7.33
CA ALA A 107 7.52 -3.91 7.59
C ALA A 107 8.28 -2.57 7.40
N GLY A 108 7.68 -1.64 6.67
CA GLY A 108 8.28 -0.35 6.35
C GLY A 108 9.33 -0.38 5.23
N ARG A 109 9.72 -1.55 4.73
CA ARG A 109 10.64 -1.66 3.59
C ARG A 109 9.88 -1.43 2.28
N THR A 110 10.59 -0.90 1.29
CA THR A 110 10.07 -0.74 -0.08
C THR A 110 10.28 -2.01 -0.88
N ILE A 111 9.22 -2.49 -1.54
CA ILE A 111 9.24 -3.59 -2.49
C ILE A 111 8.85 -3.09 -3.89
N GLU A 112 9.36 -3.78 -4.91
CA GLU A 112 9.03 -3.54 -6.31
C GLU A 112 8.72 -4.87 -7.01
N PHE A 113 7.57 -4.92 -7.69
CA PHE A 113 7.09 -6.12 -8.36
C PHE A 113 6.03 -5.78 -9.42
N ASP A 114 5.83 -6.72 -10.35
CA ASP A 114 4.73 -6.65 -11.30
C ASP A 114 3.48 -7.32 -10.72
N GLY A 115 2.34 -6.66 -10.88
CA GLY A 115 1.05 -7.14 -10.40
C GLY A 115 -0.08 -6.83 -11.36
N SER A 116 -1.29 -7.19 -10.95
CA SER A 116 -2.53 -6.83 -11.64
C SER A 116 -3.69 -6.71 -10.67
N ILE A 117 -4.63 -5.81 -10.98
CA ILE A 117 -5.78 -5.56 -10.10
C ILE A 117 -6.72 -6.77 -10.17
N MET A 118 -6.90 -7.43 -9.02
CA MET A 118 -7.76 -8.60 -8.85
C MET A 118 -9.20 -8.19 -8.53
N ALA A 119 -9.38 -7.19 -7.68
CA ALA A 119 -10.67 -6.63 -7.30
C ALA A 119 -10.50 -5.17 -6.92
N MET A 120 -11.57 -4.39 -7.06
CA MET A 120 -11.57 -2.97 -6.72
C MET A 120 -13.00 -2.57 -6.34
N ASP A 121 -13.20 -2.22 -5.07
CA ASP A 121 -14.49 -1.84 -4.53
C ASP A 121 -14.40 -0.45 -3.90
N PRO A 122 -15.48 0.34 -3.90
CA PRO A 122 -15.53 1.57 -3.14
C PRO A 122 -15.21 1.31 -1.66
N HIS A 123 -14.38 2.16 -1.06
CA HIS A 123 -14.14 2.12 0.38
C HIS A 123 -15.40 2.67 1.08
N GLY A 124 -16.15 1.83 1.79
CA GLY A 124 -17.38 2.26 2.46
C GLY A 124 -18.40 2.89 1.49
N ASP A 125 -18.81 4.14 1.76
CA ASP A 125 -19.74 4.91 0.93
C ASP A 125 -19.07 5.94 0.01
N TYR A 126 -17.74 6.06 0.06
CA TYR A 126 -16.96 6.96 -0.79
C TYR A 126 -17.18 6.66 -2.27
N LYS A 127 -17.22 7.70 -3.11
CA LYS A 127 -17.41 7.56 -4.56
C LYS A 127 -16.12 7.47 -5.35
N THR A 128 -15.02 7.91 -4.75
CA THR A 128 -13.73 8.11 -5.41
C THR A 128 -12.57 7.49 -4.64
N ARG A 129 -12.84 6.80 -3.53
CA ARG A 129 -11.84 6.06 -2.75
C ARG A 129 -12.19 4.59 -2.78
N TYR A 130 -11.16 3.75 -2.86
CA TYR A 130 -11.28 2.34 -3.17
C TYR A 130 -10.41 1.49 -2.27
N ASP A 131 -10.87 0.27 -2.05
CA ASP A 131 -10.05 -0.83 -1.61
C ASP A 131 -9.66 -1.63 -2.86
N ILE A 132 -8.37 -1.63 -3.19
CA ILE A 132 -7.83 -2.26 -4.39
C ILE A 132 -7.05 -3.51 -3.99
N LEU A 133 -7.52 -4.68 -4.43
CA LEU A 133 -6.79 -5.93 -4.29
C LEU A 133 -5.92 -6.17 -5.51
N ILE A 134 -4.65 -6.48 -5.26
CA ILE A 134 -3.61 -6.65 -6.28
C ILE A 134 -3.00 -8.04 -6.09
N ALA A 135 -2.96 -8.80 -7.18
CA ALA A 135 -2.29 -10.09 -7.20
C ALA A 135 -0.93 -9.96 -7.91
N PRO A 136 0.08 -10.78 -7.55
CA PRO A 136 1.33 -10.86 -8.31
C PRO A 136 1.11 -11.32 -9.76
N GLY A 137 1.88 -10.75 -10.68
CA GLY A 137 1.81 -11.07 -12.11
C GLY A 137 0.56 -10.53 -12.80
N ASP A 138 0.17 -11.15 -13.92
CA ASP A 138 -0.66 -10.49 -14.95
C ASP A 138 -2.10 -11.04 -15.02
N ARG A 139 -2.47 -11.92 -14.10
CA ARG A 139 -3.72 -12.71 -14.23
C ARG A 139 -4.96 -12.03 -13.67
N GLY A 140 -4.81 -10.88 -13.00
CA GLY A 140 -5.91 -10.10 -12.42
C GLY A 140 -6.85 -11.00 -11.60
N PRO A 141 -8.17 -10.98 -11.87
CA PRO A 141 -9.15 -11.85 -11.20
C PRO A 141 -8.87 -13.36 -11.29
N ASN A 142 -8.08 -13.80 -12.28
CA ASN A 142 -7.74 -15.21 -12.48
C ASN A 142 -6.41 -15.61 -11.81
N SER A 143 -5.84 -14.76 -10.95
CA SER A 143 -4.64 -15.14 -10.19
C SER A 143 -4.96 -16.25 -9.19
N THR A 144 -3.98 -17.13 -8.98
CA THR A 144 -4.09 -18.27 -8.06
C THR A 144 -2.82 -18.44 -7.23
N ILE A 145 -1.97 -17.41 -7.18
CA ILE A 145 -0.69 -17.44 -6.49
C ILE A 145 -0.46 -16.10 -5.79
N GLY A 146 0.35 -16.19 -4.74
CA GLY A 146 0.85 -15.09 -3.96
C GLY A 146 -0.18 -14.48 -3.02
N PRO A 147 0.23 -13.49 -2.22
CA PRO A 147 -0.67 -12.77 -1.32
C PRO A 147 -1.73 -12.00 -2.09
N ALA A 148 -2.87 -11.78 -1.43
CA ALA A 148 -3.80 -10.72 -1.80
C ALA A 148 -3.25 -9.40 -1.23
N PHE A 149 -2.48 -8.67 -2.03
CA PHE A 149 -2.03 -7.34 -1.63
C PHE A 149 -3.22 -6.36 -1.63
N LYS A 150 -3.26 -5.43 -0.68
CA LYS A 150 -4.32 -4.43 -0.56
C LYS A 150 -3.72 -3.04 -0.48
N TYR A 151 -4.16 -2.16 -1.39
CA TYR A 151 -4.19 -0.73 -1.13
C TYR A 151 -5.56 -0.39 -0.55
N GLU A 152 -5.57 0.08 0.68
CA GLU A 152 -6.81 0.40 1.39
C GLU A 152 -7.10 1.89 1.30
N ASN A 153 -8.37 2.20 1.05
CA ASN A 153 -8.88 3.56 1.07
C ASN A 153 -8.01 4.53 0.25
N VAL A 154 -7.73 4.20 -1.02
CA VAL A 154 -6.92 5.03 -1.94
C VAL A 154 -7.78 5.59 -3.08
N ASN A 155 -7.42 6.75 -3.61
CA ASN A 155 -7.93 7.25 -4.89
C ASN A 155 -6.82 7.21 -5.97
N VAL A 156 -7.14 7.59 -7.20
CA VAL A 156 -6.19 7.57 -8.34
C VAL A 156 -4.95 8.44 -8.08
N PHE A 157 -5.10 9.57 -7.38
CA PHE A 157 -3.97 10.45 -7.04
C PHE A 157 -3.04 9.83 -6.00
N ASP A 158 -3.58 9.04 -5.07
CA ASP A 158 -2.81 8.35 -4.04
C ASP A 158 -1.93 7.23 -4.65
N LEU A 159 -2.22 6.75 -5.87
CA LEU A 159 -1.45 5.69 -6.54
C LEU A 159 -0.13 6.18 -7.12
N ASN A 160 0.09 7.51 -7.19
CA ASN A 160 1.24 8.14 -7.82
C ASN A 160 1.50 7.53 -9.21
N LEU A 161 0.51 7.64 -10.09
CA LEU A 161 0.60 7.07 -11.43
C LEU A 161 1.77 7.71 -12.22
N THR A 162 2.56 6.88 -12.88
CA THR A 162 3.76 7.27 -13.63
C THR A 162 3.76 6.64 -15.04
N GLY A 163 4.76 7.00 -15.86
CA GLY A 163 4.90 6.51 -17.23
C GLY A 163 4.59 7.58 -18.29
N ALA A 164 4.76 7.22 -19.56
CA ALA A 164 4.55 8.15 -20.68
C ALA A 164 3.05 8.41 -20.98
N ASN A 165 2.19 7.42 -20.69
CA ASN A 165 0.75 7.47 -20.94
C ASN A 165 0.01 7.20 -19.63
N ILE A 166 0.00 8.19 -18.75
CA ILE A 166 -0.66 8.10 -17.43
C ILE A 166 -2.18 8.08 -17.65
N PRO A 167 -2.90 7.02 -17.24
CA PRO A 167 -4.35 6.96 -17.41
C PRO A 167 -5.08 7.82 -16.35
N ASP A 168 -6.28 8.27 -16.69
CA ASP A 168 -7.14 9.02 -15.75
C ASP A 168 -7.76 8.14 -14.65
N ALA A 169 -7.76 6.82 -14.86
CA ALA A 169 -8.33 5.83 -13.94
C ALA A 169 -7.62 4.48 -14.07
N VAL A 170 -7.77 3.65 -13.04
CA VAL A 170 -7.39 2.24 -13.04
C VAL A 170 -8.61 1.37 -12.76
N GLY A 171 -8.56 0.10 -13.14
CA GLY A 171 -9.65 -0.84 -12.95
C GLY A 171 -9.20 -2.30 -12.87
N VAL A 172 -10.15 -3.17 -12.53
CA VAL A 172 -9.92 -4.61 -12.45
C VAL A 172 -9.33 -5.16 -13.74
N GLY A 173 -8.25 -5.94 -13.62
CA GLY A 173 -7.51 -6.51 -14.74
C GLY A 173 -6.33 -5.66 -15.22
N ASP A 174 -6.24 -4.39 -14.83
CA ASP A 174 -5.09 -3.55 -15.19
C ASP A 174 -3.81 -4.19 -14.66
N ARG A 175 -2.81 -4.21 -15.54
CA ARG A 175 -1.49 -4.74 -15.26
C ARG A 175 -0.62 -3.59 -14.81
N LEU A 176 0.10 -3.81 -13.73
CA LEU A 176 0.82 -2.78 -13.02
C LEU A 176 2.28 -3.19 -12.85
N HIS A 177 3.16 -2.20 -12.87
CA HIS A 177 4.46 -2.24 -12.22
C HIS A 177 4.35 -1.39 -10.95
N LEU A 178 4.63 -1.99 -9.79
CA LEU A 178 4.37 -1.37 -8.49
C LEU A 178 5.66 -1.17 -7.70
N VAL A 179 5.78 0.00 -7.08
CA VAL A 179 6.71 0.27 -5.97
C VAL A 179 5.85 0.62 -4.76
N ALA A 180 6.05 -0.09 -3.64
CA ALA A 180 5.19 0.04 -2.48
C ALA A 180 5.94 -0.21 -1.17
N ILE A 181 5.48 0.41 -0.09
CA ILE A 181 5.96 0.14 1.27
C ILE A 181 5.17 -1.03 1.84
N VAL A 182 5.88 -1.99 2.43
CA VAL A 182 5.31 -3.15 3.11
C VAL A 182 4.60 -2.71 4.38
N GLY A 183 3.29 -2.94 4.44
CA GLY A 183 2.47 -2.80 5.64
C GLY A 183 2.31 -4.12 6.39
N GLU A 184 1.23 -4.23 7.16
CA GLU A 184 0.91 -5.41 7.94
C GLU A 184 0.16 -6.48 7.14
N MET A 185 0.09 -7.69 7.70
CA MET A 185 -0.76 -8.78 7.21
C MET A 185 -1.90 -9.00 8.20
N ASN A 186 -3.14 -8.76 7.78
CA ASN A 186 -4.31 -9.19 8.54
C ASN A 186 -4.56 -10.68 8.26
N ARG A 187 -4.30 -11.53 9.24
CA ARG A 187 -4.43 -13.00 9.07
C ARG A 187 -5.86 -13.51 9.13
N ASP A 188 -6.79 -12.76 9.70
CA ASP A 188 -8.20 -13.17 9.77
C ASP A 188 -8.87 -12.97 8.41
N GLN A 189 -8.47 -11.92 7.68
CA GLN A 189 -8.96 -11.62 6.34
C GLN A 189 -8.02 -12.11 5.23
N CYS A 190 -6.81 -12.57 5.59
CA CYS A 190 -5.75 -12.95 4.67
C CYS A 190 -5.38 -11.82 3.68
N LEU A 191 -5.31 -10.58 4.17
CA LEU A 191 -5.01 -9.38 3.39
C LEU A 191 -3.65 -8.80 3.78
N PHE A 192 -2.81 -8.59 2.77
CA PHE A 192 -1.48 -8.00 2.94
C PHE A 192 -1.50 -6.54 2.52
N PHE A 193 -1.49 -5.63 3.49
CA PHE A 193 -1.52 -4.21 3.25
C PHE A 193 -0.18 -3.70 2.69
N LEU A 194 -0.29 -2.83 1.69
CA LEU A 194 0.81 -2.07 1.14
C LEU A 194 0.45 -0.58 1.12
N GLN A 195 1.45 0.29 1.08
CA GLN A 195 1.26 1.72 0.79
C GLN A 195 1.86 2.04 -0.57
N PRO A 196 1.12 2.69 -1.49
CA PRO A 196 1.62 3.02 -2.81
C PRO A 196 2.77 4.05 -2.72
N VAL A 197 3.86 3.79 -3.44
CA VAL A 197 4.94 4.76 -3.69
C VAL A 197 4.86 5.26 -5.12
N SER A 198 4.80 4.35 -6.08
CA SER A 198 4.54 4.66 -7.49
C SER A 198 3.91 3.47 -8.19
N THR A 199 3.04 3.76 -9.16
CA THR A 199 2.39 2.73 -9.98
C THR A 199 2.51 3.11 -11.44
N GLU A 200 2.89 2.17 -12.29
CA GLU A 200 2.86 2.33 -13.75
C GLU A 200 1.91 1.28 -14.34
N VAL A 201 1.01 1.70 -15.22
CA VAL A 201 0.09 0.80 -15.95
C VAL A 201 0.77 0.34 -17.25
N ARG A 202 0.71 -0.96 -17.56
CA ARG A 202 1.47 -1.61 -18.65
C ARG A 202 0.64 -2.44 -19.65
#